data_AF-A0A662S7J0-F1
#
_entry.id   AF-A0A662S7J0-F1
#
_cell.length_a   1.000
_cell.length_b   1.000
_cell.length_c   1.000
_cell.angle_alpha   90.00
_cell.angle_beta   90.00
_cell.angle_gamma   90.00
#
_symmetry.space_group_name_H-M   'P 1'
#
loop_
_entity.id
_entity.type
_entity.pdbx_description
1 polymer ?
#
loop_
_entity_poly.entity_id
_entity_poly.type
_entity_poly.pdbx_seq_one_letter_code
_entity_poly.pdbx_strand_id
1 'polypeptide(L)'
;MNILDIWKAPWEKLDTFPYAASVYGIASLILILLALVLGKPFTGYSTEDFLIFLALAIGPSCFGHTSYNYALKHLKAHGVLIAILGEPVGATLPAWIALKEPPNIQVILGGSLVIIGSILALREE
;
A
#
# COMPACT_ATOMS: atom_id res chain seq x y z
N MET A 1 17.75 23.22 14.88
CA MET A 1 17.30 21.85 14.57
C MET A 1 16.22 21.97 13.52
N ASN A 2 16.54 21.67 12.26
CA ASN A 2 15.65 21.93 11.14
C ASN A 2 14.59 20.81 11.10
N ILE A 3 13.33 21.13 10.80
CA ILE A 3 12.26 20.12 10.69
C ILE A 3 12.63 19.03 9.68
N LEU A 4 13.39 19.40 8.65
CA LEU A 4 13.89 18.49 7.61
C LEU A 4 14.91 17.45 8.14
N ASP A 5 15.61 17.73 9.23
CA ASP A 5 16.56 16.79 9.84
C ASP A 5 15.84 15.68 10.60
N ILE A 6 14.66 15.98 11.18
CA ILE A 6 13.82 15.01 11.90
C ILE A 6 13.30 13.92 10.94
N TRP A 7 13.02 14.28 9.69
CA TRP A 7 12.56 13.35 8.66
C TRP A 7 13.69 12.54 8.01
N LYS A 8 14.95 13.01 8.05
CA LYS A 8 16.09 12.33 7.42
C LYS A 8 16.81 11.32 8.34
N ALA A 9 16.71 11.45 9.66
CA ALA A 9 17.69 10.86 10.57
C ALA A 9 17.55 9.36 10.96
N PRO A 10 16.39 8.67 10.94
CA PRO A 10 16.35 7.26 11.39
C PRO A 10 16.35 6.20 10.27
N TRP A 11 15.74 6.48 9.12
CA TRP A 11 15.32 5.43 8.17
C TRP A 11 16.45 4.88 7.28
N GLU A 12 17.53 5.64 7.10
CA GLU A 12 18.69 5.21 6.32
C GLU A 12 19.43 4.02 6.96
N LYS A 13 19.27 3.83 8.28
CA LYS A 13 19.98 2.80 9.05
C LYS A 13 19.08 1.69 9.59
N LEU A 14 17.76 1.81 9.41
CA LEU A 14 16.84 0.77 9.83
C LEU A 14 16.76 -0.30 8.75
N ASP A 15 17.11 -1.51 9.16
CA ASP A 15 16.94 -2.68 8.33
C ASP A 15 15.44 -2.82 8.00
N THR A 16 15.10 -3.11 6.74
CA THR A 16 13.71 -2.99 6.25
C THR A 16 12.76 -3.91 7.04
N PHE A 17 13.30 -5.04 7.48
CA PHE A 17 12.57 -6.12 8.15
C PHE A 17 12.12 -5.78 9.58
N PRO A 18 12.99 -5.35 10.52
CA PRO A 18 12.57 -4.98 11.87
C PRO A 18 11.61 -3.79 11.91
N TYR A 19 11.74 -2.84 10.97
CA TYR A 19 10.78 -1.75 10.83
C TYR A 19 9.39 -2.27 10.41
N ALA A 20 9.32 -3.08 9.34
CA ALA A 20 8.06 -3.65 8.88
C ALA A 20 7.40 -4.54 9.95
N ALA A 21 8.18 -5.36 10.65
CA ALA A 21 7.68 -6.20 11.75
C ALA A 21 7.06 -5.37 12.89
N SER A 22 7.68 -4.24 13.26
CA SER A 22 7.16 -3.36 14.31
C SER A 22 5.85 -2.69 13.90
N VAL A 23 5.78 -2.18 12.66
CA VAL A 23 4.57 -1.54 12.13
C VAL A 23 3.41 -2.54 12.05
N TYR A 24 3.65 -3.73 11.49
CA TYR A 24 2.63 -4.76 11.39
C TYR A 24 2.19 -5.30 12.74
N GLY A 25 3.12 -5.43 13.70
CA GLY A 25 2.80 -5.82 15.08
C GLY A 25 1.88 -4.81 15.76
N ILE A 26 2.19 -3.52 15.67
CA ILE A 26 1.36 -2.45 16.24
C ILE A 26 -0.02 -2.41 15.56
N ALA A 27 -0.07 -2.50 14.23
CA ALA A 27 -1.33 -2.54 13.48
C ALA A 27 -2.22 -3.72 13.89
N SER A 28 -1.63 -4.91 14.04
CA SER A 28 -2.33 -6.11 14.51
C SER A 28 -2.91 -5.93 15.91
N LEU A 29 -2.14 -5.38 16.86
CA LEU A 29 -2.61 -5.11 18.22
C LEU A 29 -3.80 -4.15 18.23
N ILE A 30 -3.74 -3.08 17.45
CA ILE A 30 -4.84 -2.11 17.33
C ILE A 30 -6.08 -2.77 16.75
N LEU A 31 -5.94 -3.57 15.69
CA LEU A 31 -7.08 -4.28 15.08
C LEU A 31 -7.72 -5.30 16.03
N ILE A 32 -6.91 -6.02 16.81
CA ILE A 32 -7.41 -6.95 17.85
C ILE A 32 -8.21 -6.20 18.90
N LEU A 33 -7.68 -5.10 19.43
CA LEU A 33 -8.38 -4.28 20.42
C LEU A 33 -9.69 -3.73 19.87
N LEU A 34 -9.68 -3.25 18.62
CA LEU A 34 -10.87 -2.72 17.96
C LEU A 34 -11.93 -3.81 17.74
N ALA A 35 -11.52 -5.01 17.31
CA ALA A 35 -12.43 -6.13 17.13
C ALA A 35 -13.07 -6.58 18.46
N LEU A 36 -12.30 -6.56 19.57
CA LEU A 36 -12.84 -6.82 20.92
C LEU A 36 -13.87 -5.76 21.32
N VAL A 37 -13.57 -4.48 21.13
CA VAL A 37 -14.49 -3.36 21.47
C VAL A 37 -15.79 -3.44 20.66
N LEU A 38 -15.69 -3.83 19.38
CA LEU A 38 -16.85 -3.97 18.48
C LEU A 38 -17.57 -5.32 18.61
N GLY A 39 -17.08 -6.24 19.46
CA GLY A 39 -17.66 -7.58 19.63
C GLY A 39 -17.63 -8.42 18.35
N LYS A 40 -16.64 -8.23 17.48
CA LYS A 40 -16.51 -9.00 16.24
C LYS A 40 -15.90 -10.36 16.51
N PRO A 41 -16.43 -11.45 15.91
CA PRO A 41 -15.86 -12.78 16.08
C PRO A 41 -14.49 -12.87 15.40
N PHE A 42 -13.50 -13.46 16.08
CA PHE A 42 -12.17 -13.75 15.51
C PHE A 42 -12.13 -15.09 14.74
N THR A 43 -13.13 -15.93 14.98
CA THR A 43 -13.24 -17.30 14.46
C THR A 43 -14.65 -17.55 13.99
N GLY A 44 -14.84 -18.51 13.07
CA GLY A 44 -16.16 -18.80 12.49
C GLY A 44 -16.33 -18.26 11.06
N TYR A 45 -15.28 -17.66 10.49
CA TYR A 45 -15.17 -17.44 9.06
C TYR A 45 -14.88 -18.77 8.34
N SER A 46 -15.26 -18.85 7.06
CA SER A 46 -14.97 -20.03 6.26
C SER A 46 -13.47 -20.17 5.99
N THR A 47 -13.01 -21.38 5.65
CA THR A 47 -11.61 -21.57 5.24
C THR A 47 -11.24 -20.69 4.04
N GLU A 48 -12.19 -20.44 3.15
CA GLU A 48 -12.02 -19.55 1.99
C GLU A 48 -11.74 -18.10 2.41
N ASP A 49 -12.49 -17.57 3.38
CA ASP A 49 -12.27 -16.22 3.91
C ASP A 49 -10.87 -16.07 4.52
N PHE A 50 -10.41 -17.07 5.28
CA PHE A 50 -9.05 -17.06 5.83
C PHE A 50 -7.98 -17.09 4.74
N LEU A 51 -8.21 -17.83 3.65
CA LEU A 51 -7.29 -17.84 2.50
C LEU A 51 -7.25 -16.48 1.80
N ILE A 52 -8.40 -15.80 1.67
CA ILE A 52 -8.48 -14.45 1.11
C ILE A 52 -7.75 -13.45 2.02
N PHE A 53 -7.97 -13.49 3.34
CA PHE A 53 -7.26 -12.63 4.29
C PHE A 53 -5.74 -12.86 4.23
N LEU A 54 -5.30 -14.11 4.12
CA LEU A 54 -3.89 -14.44 3.97
C LEU A 54 -3.34 -13.90 2.63
N ALA A 55 -4.09 -14.03 1.54
CA ALA A 55 -3.70 -13.50 0.24
C ALA A 55 -3.59 -11.96 0.25
N LEU A 56 -4.49 -11.26 0.94
CA LEU A 56 -4.45 -9.80 1.11
C LEU A 56 -3.29 -9.35 2.04
N ALA A 57 -3.02 -10.11 3.09
CA ALA A 57 -1.90 -9.83 3.99
C ALA A 57 -0.55 -10.00 3.27
N ILE A 58 -0.38 -11.09 2.53
CA ILE A 58 0.88 -11.37 1.83
C ILE A 58 1.03 -10.49 0.59
N GLY A 59 0.01 -10.44 -0.27
CA GLY A 59 0.05 -9.77 -1.56
C GLY A 59 0.21 -8.24 -1.44
N PRO A 60 -0.88 -7.46 -1.41
CA PRO A 60 -0.76 -6.00 -1.38
C PRO A 60 -0.06 -5.50 -0.11
N SER A 61 -0.29 -6.10 1.05
CA SER A 61 0.22 -5.53 2.31
C SER A 61 1.72 -5.78 2.51
N CYS A 62 2.20 -7.03 2.46
CA CYS A 62 3.63 -7.32 2.63
C CYS A 62 4.45 -6.96 1.38
N PHE A 63 4.07 -7.45 0.19
CA PHE A 63 4.85 -7.15 -1.01
C PHE A 63 4.78 -5.67 -1.39
N GLY A 64 3.62 -5.02 -1.29
CA GLY A 64 3.47 -3.60 -1.63
C GLY A 64 4.36 -2.72 -0.77
N HIS A 65 4.18 -2.76 0.56
CA HIS A 65 4.96 -1.93 1.48
C HIS A 65 6.47 -2.24 1.46
N THR A 66 6.86 -3.50 1.29
CA THR A 66 8.29 -3.85 1.18
C THR A 66 8.90 -3.32 -0.11
N SER A 67 8.17 -3.40 -1.23
CA SER A 67 8.62 -2.87 -2.52
C SER A 67 8.78 -1.35 -2.48
N TYR A 68 7.90 -0.64 -1.75
CA TYR A 68 8.05 0.80 -1.52
C TYR A 68 9.25 1.17 -0.67
N ASN A 69 9.45 0.45 0.43
CA ASN A 69 10.62 0.66 1.29
C ASN A 69 11.92 0.38 0.53
N TYR A 70 11.92 -0.60 -0.38
CA TYR A 70 13.05 -0.85 -1.28
C TYR A 70 13.22 0.26 -2.32
N ALA A 71 12.15 0.69 -2.99
CA ALA A 71 12.20 1.74 -4.00
C ALA A 71 12.75 3.06 -3.43
N LEU A 72 12.34 3.44 -2.21
CA LEU A 72 12.85 4.64 -1.53
C LEU A 72 14.34 4.56 -1.18
N LYS A 73 14.93 3.36 -1.10
CA LYS A 73 16.39 3.20 -0.90
C LYS A 73 17.18 3.44 -2.18
N HIS A 74 16.56 3.33 -3.36
CA HIS A 74 17.25 3.36 -4.66
C HIS A 74 16.80 4.49 -5.59
N LEU A 75 15.64 5.11 -5.34
CA LEU A 75 15.03 6.14 -6.17
C LEU A 75 14.74 7.40 -5.34
N LYS A 76 14.64 8.56 -6.02
CA LYS A 76 14.18 9.80 -5.38
C LYS A 76 12.77 9.61 -4.84
N ALA A 77 12.50 10.13 -3.64
CA ALA A 77 11.18 10.01 -3.01
C ALA A 77 10.04 10.57 -3.87
N HIS A 78 10.30 11.61 -4.65
CA HIS A 78 9.31 12.21 -5.55
C HIS A 78 8.89 11.25 -6.66
N GLY A 79 9.84 10.64 -7.38
CA GLY A 79 9.55 9.60 -8.38
C GLY A 79 8.79 8.39 -7.81
N VAL A 80 9.12 7.96 -6.58
CA VAL A 80 8.37 6.86 -5.91
C VAL A 80 6.92 7.27 -5.62
N LEU A 81 6.68 8.48 -5.11
CA LEU A 81 5.32 8.99 -4.87
C LEU A 81 4.49 9.08 -6.14
N ILE A 82 5.09 9.51 -7.25
CA ILE A 82 4.41 9.55 -8.56
C ILE A 82 4.04 8.14 -9.02
N ALA A 83 4.91 7.15 -8.80
CA ALA A 83 4.62 5.76 -9.14
C ALA A 83 3.48 5.17 -8.27
N ILE A 84 3.39 5.56 -6.99
CA ILE A 84 2.30 5.13 -6.09
C ILE A 84 0.93 5.59 -6.61
N LEU A 85 0.84 6.74 -7.27
CA LEU A 85 -0.42 7.19 -7.90
C LEU A 85 -0.92 6.19 -8.96
N GLY A 86 -0.06 5.35 -9.51
CA GLY A 86 -0.43 4.27 -10.42
C GLY A 86 -1.18 3.11 -9.76
N GLU A 87 -1.07 2.90 -8.44
CA GLU A 87 -1.77 1.82 -7.73
C GLU A 87 -3.28 1.79 -7.93
N PRO A 88 -4.04 2.89 -7.71
CA PRO A 88 -5.49 2.86 -7.91
C PRO A 88 -5.86 2.53 -9.36
N VAL A 89 -5.06 2.98 -10.33
CA VAL A 89 -5.24 2.64 -11.74
C VAL A 89 -4.96 1.16 -11.98
N GLY A 90 -3.88 0.64 -11.40
CA GLY A 90 -3.51 -0.77 -11.46
C GLY A 90 -4.55 -1.68 -10.78
N ALA A 91 -5.08 -1.28 -9.63
CA ALA A 91 -6.09 -2.00 -8.85
C ALA A 91 -7.42 -2.14 -9.59
N THR A 92 -7.70 -1.25 -10.54
CA THR A 92 -8.88 -1.32 -11.40
C THR A 92 -8.87 -2.59 -12.27
N LEU A 93 -7.69 -3.09 -12.66
CA LEU A 93 -7.57 -4.25 -13.53
C LEU A 93 -7.92 -5.58 -12.82
N PRO A 94 -7.35 -5.91 -11.64
CA PRO A 94 -7.82 -7.03 -10.83
C PRO A 94 -9.29 -6.92 -10.44
N ALA A 95 -9.79 -5.72 -10.11
CA ALA A 95 -11.22 -5.53 -9.80
C ALA A 95 -12.10 -5.92 -10.99
N TRP A 96 -11.73 -5.47 -12.20
CA TRP A 96 -12.48 -5.84 -13.39
C TRP A 96 -12.43 -7.34 -13.71
N ILE A 97 -11.25 -7.96 -13.60
CA ILE A 97 -11.07 -9.38 -13.97
C ILE A 97 -11.64 -10.33 -12.90
N ALA A 98 -11.33 -10.09 -11.62
CA ALA A 98 -11.66 -11.00 -10.53
C ALA A 98 -13.05 -10.74 -9.94
N LEU A 99 -13.45 -9.48 -9.79
CA LEU A 99 -14.76 -9.10 -9.22
C LEU A 99 -15.83 -8.88 -10.30
N LYS A 100 -15.45 -8.87 -11.59
CA LYS A 100 -16.34 -8.58 -12.72
C LYS A 100 -16.98 -7.19 -12.62
N GLU A 101 -16.29 -6.25 -12.00
CA GLU A 101 -16.72 -4.86 -11.83
C GLU A 101 -16.10 -4.00 -12.94
N PRO A 102 -16.79 -3.73 -14.06
CA PRO A 102 -16.22 -2.93 -15.13
C PRO A 102 -16.00 -1.48 -14.69
N PRO A 103 -14.88 -0.86 -15.08
CA PRO A 103 -14.61 0.53 -14.70
C PRO A 103 -15.62 1.47 -15.34
N ASN A 104 -16.20 2.36 -14.53
CA ASN A 104 -17.03 3.45 -15.01
C ASN A 104 -16.20 4.47 -15.80
N ILE A 105 -16.84 5.26 -16.67
CA ILE A 105 -16.20 6.32 -17.46
C ILE A 105 -15.39 7.29 -16.59
N GLN A 106 -15.85 7.58 -15.38
CA GLN A 106 -15.12 8.43 -14.43
C GLN A 106 -13.79 7.82 -13.99
N VAL A 107 -13.75 6.50 -13.77
CA VAL A 107 -12.53 5.76 -13.41
C VAL A 107 -11.56 5.76 -14.59
N ILE A 108 -12.06 5.58 -15.81
CA ILE A 108 -11.24 5.59 -17.03
C ILE A 108 -10.63 6.99 -17.25
N LEU A 109 -11.43 8.05 -17.14
CA LEU A 109 -10.96 9.43 -17.30
C LEU A 109 -9.96 9.81 -16.21
N GLY A 110 -10.28 9.50 -14.95
CA GLY A 110 -9.38 9.76 -13.81
C GLY A 110 -8.08 8.98 -13.92
N GLY A 111 -8.15 7.69 -14.25
CA GLY A 111 -6.97 6.84 -14.42
C GLY A 111 -6.08 7.29 -15.58
N SER A 112 -6.67 7.72 -16.69
CA SER A 112 -5.93 8.30 -17.83
C SER A 112 -5.22 9.59 -17.42
N LEU A 113 -5.90 10.47 -16.69
CA LEU A 113 -5.33 11.72 -16.19
C LEU A 113 -4.14 11.46 -15.24
N VAL A 114 -4.28 10.49 -14.33
CA VAL A 114 -3.20 10.08 -13.42
C VAL A 114 -1.99 9.56 -14.20
N ILE A 115 -2.18 8.65 -15.16
CA ILE A 115 -1.06 8.12 -15.96
C ILE A 115 -0.35 9.23 -16.73
N ILE A 116 -1.11 10.10 -17.41
CA ILE A 116 -0.54 11.19 -18.20
C ILE A 116 0.22 12.16 -17.28
N GLY A 117 -0.40 12.57 -16.16
CA GLY A 117 0.23 13.46 -15.17
C GLY A 117 1.51 12.87 -14.59
N SER A 118 1.50 11.59 -14.23
CA SER A 118 2.67 10.88 -13.72
C SER A 118 3.81 10.83 -14.75
N ILE A 119 3.52 10.55 -16.01
CA ILE A 119 4.54 10.53 -17.08
C ILE A 119 5.15 11.92 -17.29
N LEU A 120 4.31 12.97 -17.29
CA LEU A 120 4.80 14.35 -17.44
C LEU A 120 5.68 14.76 -16.26
N ALA A 121 5.26 14.48 -15.03
CA ALA A 121 6.01 14.81 -13.82
C ALA A 121 7.37 14.09 -13.78
N LEU A 122 7.42 12.80 -14.16
CA LEU A 122 8.68 12.04 -14.22
C LEU A 122 9.63 12.52 -15.33
N ARG A 123 9.13 13.19 -16.39
CA ARG A 123 9.99 13.75 -17.45
C ARG A 123 10.63 15.08 -17.06
N GLU A 124 10.07 15.77 -16.07
CA GLU A 124 10.61 17.05 -15.57
C GLU A 124 11.63 16.86 -14.41
N GLU A 125 11.79 15.63 -13.92
CA GLU A 125 12.67 15.25 -12.80
C GLU A 125 14.09 14.80 -13.21
#